data_AF-A0A1B0DGV0-F1
#
_entry.id   AF-A0A1B0DGV0-F1
#
_cell.length_a   1.000
_cell.length_b   1.000
_cell.length_c   1.000
_cell.angle_alpha   90.00
_cell.angle_beta   90.00
_cell.angle_gamma   90.00
#
_symmetry.space_group_name_H-M   'P 1'
#
loop_
_entity.id
_entity.type
_entity.pdbx_description
1 polymer ?
#
loop_
_entity_poly.entity_id
_entity_poly.type
_entity_poly.pdbx_seq_one_letter_code
_entity_poly.pdbx_strand_id
1 'polypeptide(L)'
;YNELDTQLLSWGVHKTCSVARGILHTFEDNHVDLTKLIVERNKKPCALLLAADCTPKTSFAVFLQPLVGVGLPEKFAIKYFVGQTTVWFSPDDPEYVVVNSPFVTEGDLRIPIKNLTLNQNQHLTKHLWIHITPEDILEIKDGIFFKGIQFDQKNLLQMSTSFNLKSKVCGLCNPESKSSTESYSYCFKS
;
A
#
# COMPACT_ATOMS: atom_id res chain seq x y z
N TYR A 1 -21.65 -2.59 9.99
CA TYR A 1 -21.15 -1.40 9.28
C TYR A 1 -19.76 -1.15 9.83
N ASN A 2 -18.70 -1.42 9.07
CA ASN A 2 -17.33 -1.23 9.53
C ASN A 2 -17.06 0.28 9.65
N GLU A 3 -16.36 0.73 10.68
CA GLU A 3 -16.05 2.17 10.82
C GLU A 3 -15.15 2.70 9.69
N LEU A 4 -14.41 1.84 8.97
CA LEU A 4 -13.81 2.25 7.70
C LEU A 4 -14.86 2.62 6.64
N ASP A 5 -16.01 1.95 6.56
CA ASP A 5 -17.13 2.39 5.69
C ASP A 5 -17.65 3.77 6.10
N THR A 6 -17.46 4.14 7.36
CA THR A 6 -17.92 5.41 7.93
C THR A 6 -16.84 6.49 7.79
N GLN A 7 -15.55 6.14 7.88
CA GLN A 7 -14.41 7.01 7.57
C GLN A 7 -14.20 7.21 6.06
N LEU A 8 -14.62 6.24 5.24
CA LEU A 8 -14.73 6.35 3.78
C LEU A 8 -15.54 7.60 3.38
N LEU A 9 -16.53 8.00 4.18
CA LEU A 9 -17.32 9.22 4.00
C LEU A 9 -16.61 10.50 4.47
N SER A 10 -15.67 10.40 5.42
CA SER A 10 -14.94 11.56 5.98
C SER A 10 -13.88 12.14 5.04
N TRP A 11 -13.44 11.38 4.04
CA TRP A 11 -12.52 11.84 3.00
C TRP A 11 -13.25 12.41 1.77
N GLY A 12 -14.57 12.60 1.84
CA GLY A 12 -15.51 12.94 0.74
C GLY A 12 -15.25 14.22 -0.07
N VAL A 13 -14.09 14.87 0.09
CA VAL A 13 -13.62 15.99 -0.75
C VAL A 13 -12.42 15.58 -1.63
N HIS A 14 -11.80 14.41 -1.39
CA HIS A 14 -10.61 13.94 -2.08
C HIS A 14 -10.89 12.69 -2.92
N LYS A 15 -10.17 12.54 -4.05
CA LYS A 15 -10.18 11.30 -4.83
C LYS A 15 -9.48 10.20 -4.03
N THR A 16 -10.19 9.11 -3.80
CA THR A 16 -9.70 7.94 -3.05
C THR A 16 -9.60 6.74 -3.95
N CYS A 17 -8.60 5.90 -3.72
CA CYS A 17 -8.55 4.56 -4.25
C CYS A 17 -8.77 3.59 -3.10
N SER A 18 -9.61 2.59 -3.28
CA SER A 18 -9.92 1.64 -2.21
C SER A 18 -9.96 0.20 -2.73
N VAL A 19 -9.69 -0.73 -1.84
CA VAL A 19 -9.80 -2.17 -2.05
C VAL A 19 -10.76 -2.67 -1.00
N ALA A 20 -11.83 -3.32 -1.42
CA ALA A 20 -12.80 -3.95 -0.54
C ALA A 20 -13.19 -5.31 -1.13
N ARG A 21 -12.92 -6.39 -0.39
CA ARG A 21 -13.38 -7.76 -0.74
C ARG A 21 -13.01 -8.17 -2.17
N GLY A 22 -11.79 -7.85 -2.60
CA GLY A 22 -11.28 -8.19 -3.94
C GLY A 22 -11.74 -7.26 -5.07
N ILE A 23 -12.50 -6.21 -4.78
CA ILE A 23 -12.81 -5.15 -5.75
C ILE A 23 -11.97 -3.92 -5.42
N LEU A 24 -11.28 -3.40 -6.43
CA LEU A 24 -10.59 -2.12 -6.36
C LEU A 24 -11.45 -1.04 -7.01
N HIS A 25 -11.61 0.08 -6.31
CA HIS A 25 -12.18 1.32 -6.81
C HIS A 25 -11.04 2.30 -7.09
N THR A 26 -10.91 2.77 -8.32
CA THR A 26 -9.84 3.68 -8.74
C THR A 26 -10.12 5.12 -8.30
N PHE A 27 -9.16 6.03 -8.47
CA PHE A 27 -9.36 7.46 -8.23
C PHE A 27 -10.40 8.13 -9.15
N GLU A 28 -10.82 7.43 -10.21
CA GLU A 28 -11.85 7.89 -11.16
C GLU A 28 -13.14 7.06 -11.04
N ASP A 29 -13.31 6.34 -9.93
CA ASP A 29 -14.49 5.52 -9.63
C ASP A 29 -14.71 4.37 -10.63
N ASN A 30 -13.66 3.96 -11.36
CA ASN A 30 -13.69 2.71 -12.12
C ASN A 30 -13.50 1.51 -11.19
N HIS A 31 -13.96 0.34 -11.61
CA HIS A 31 -13.82 -0.90 -10.85
C HIS A 31 -12.83 -1.85 -11.50
N VAL A 32 -11.95 -2.45 -10.70
CA VAL A 32 -11.05 -3.52 -11.11
C VAL A 32 -11.29 -4.73 -10.21
N ASP A 33 -11.60 -5.87 -10.82
CA ASP A 33 -11.78 -7.13 -10.12
C ASP A 33 -10.41 -7.79 -9.87
N LEU A 34 -9.92 -7.72 -8.63
CA LEU A 34 -8.61 -8.24 -8.26
C LEU A 34 -8.54 -9.77 -8.31
N THR A 35 -9.70 -10.45 -8.24
CA THR A 35 -9.77 -11.93 -8.33
C THR A 35 -9.35 -12.43 -9.71
N LYS A 36 -9.48 -11.58 -10.74
CA LYS A 36 -9.14 -11.90 -12.13
C LYS A 36 -7.70 -11.57 -12.47
N LEU A 37 -6.95 -10.98 -11.55
CA LEU A 37 -5.56 -10.61 -11.77
C LEU A 37 -4.63 -11.78 -11.47
N ILE A 38 -3.59 -11.93 -12.29
CA ILE A 38 -2.58 -12.96 -12.10
C ILE A 38 -1.65 -12.52 -10.97
N VAL A 39 -1.92 -13.01 -9.78
CA VAL A 39 -1.15 -12.70 -8.57
C VAL A 39 -0.13 -13.79 -8.24
N GLU A 40 0.00 -14.78 -9.12
CA GLU A 40 0.98 -15.85 -9.03
C GLU A 40 1.59 -16.12 -10.41
N ARG A 41 2.93 -16.14 -10.49
CA ARG A 41 3.66 -16.67 -11.64
C ARG A 41 4.55 -17.81 -11.18
N ASN A 42 4.47 -18.95 -11.86
CA ASN A 42 5.26 -20.15 -11.54
C ASN A 42 5.14 -20.57 -10.06
N LYS A 43 3.94 -20.51 -9.48
CA LYS A 43 3.64 -20.80 -8.07
C LYS A 43 4.37 -19.91 -7.05
N LYS A 44 4.84 -18.73 -7.48
CA LYS A 44 5.35 -17.70 -6.58
C LYS A 44 4.35 -16.55 -6.49
N PRO A 45 3.97 -16.10 -5.27
CA PRO A 45 3.12 -14.94 -5.11
C PRO A 45 3.83 -13.70 -5.66
N CYS A 46 3.15 -12.98 -6.55
CA CYS A 46 3.57 -11.71 -7.09
C CYS A 46 2.71 -10.62 -6.45
N ALA A 47 3.29 -9.44 -6.27
CA ALA A 47 2.58 -8.29 -5.74
C ALA A 47 1.89 -7.52 -6.87
N LEU A 48 0.75 -6.91 -6.58
CA LEU A 48 0.06 -6.00 -7.49
C LEU A 48 0.47 -4.56 -7.20
N LEU A 49 0.89 -3.83 -8.22
CA LEU A 49 1.16 -2.40 -8.12
C LEU A 49 -0.15 -1.63 -8.00
N LEU A 50 -0.43 -1.16 -6.79
CA LEU A 50 -1.63 -0.39 -6.49
C LEU A 50 -1.50 1.04 -7.02
N ALA A 51 -0.41 1.71 -6.66
CA ALA A 51 -0.09 3.05 -7.15
C ALA A 51 1.40 3.34 -7.01
N ALA A 52 1.98 4.09 -7.95
CA ALA A 52 3.34 4.63 -7.87
C ALA A 52 3.41 6.03 -8.45
N ASP A 53 4.44 6.77 -8.05
CA ASP A 53 4.87 7.97 -8.78
C ASP A 53 5.62 7.57 -10.06
N CYS A 54 5.00 7.85 -11.19
CA CYS A 54 5.49 7.49 -12.52
C CYS A 54 6.14 8.68 -13.23
N THR A 55 6.53 9.71 -12.47
CA THR A 55 7.45 10.75 -12.94
C THR A 55 8.89 10.24 -12.96
N PRO A 56 9.81 10.88 -13.71
CA PRO A 56 11.21 10.43 -13.83
C PRO A 56 12.00 10.34 -12.51
N LYS A 57 11.49 10.93 -11.43
CA LYS A 57 12.14 10.91 -10.11
C LYS A 57 11.61 9.81 -9.19
N THR A 58 10.67 8.97 -9.66
CA THR A 58 9.95 7.90 -8.94
C THR A 58 10.16 7.93 -7.44
N SER A 59 9.23 8.59 -6.75
CA SER A 59 9.39 8.88 -5.34
C SER A 59 8.72 7.87 -4.40
N PHE A 60 7.68 7.16 -4.87
CA PHE A 60 6.98 6.17 -4.08
C PHE A 60 6.34 5.06 -4.92
N ALA A 61 6.06 3.91 -4.29
CA ALA A 61 5.20 2.86 -4.84
C ALA A 61 4.50 2.08 -3.72
N VAL A 62 3.25 1.71 -3.93
CA VAL A 62 2.43 0.90 -3.02
C VAL A 62 2.04 -0.37 -3.75
N PHE A 63 2.30 -1.51 -3.11
CA PHE A 63 1.92 -2.82 -3.62
C PHE A 63 1.02 -3.56 -2.64
N LEU A 64 0.06 -4.30 -3.18
CA LEU A 64 -0.67 -5.32 -2.46
C LEU A 64 0.02 -6.67 -2.70
N GLN A 65 0.38 -7.37 -1.65
CA GLN A 65 1.02 -8.68 -1.76
C GLN A 65 0.13 -9.75 -1.13
N PRO A 66 -0.30 -10.77 -1.90
CA PRO A 66 -1.04 -11.89 -1.32
C PRO A 66 -0.14 -12.62 -0.30
N LEU A 67 -0.76 -13.11 0.77
CA LEU A 67 -0.07 -13.95 1.75
C LEU A 67 0.07 -15.37 1.21
N VAL A 68 1.05 -16.11 1.72
CA VAL A 68 1.33 -17.48 1.25
C VAL A 68 0.10 -18.36 1.50
N GLY A 69 -0.40 -18.99 0.44
CA GLY A 69 -1.57 -19.88 0.52
C GLY A 69 -2.91 -19.16 0.64
N VAL A 70 -2.94 -17.83 0.51
CA VAL A 70 -4.16 -17.01 0.59
C VAL A 70 -4.29 -16.13 -0.65
N GLY A 71 -5.48 -16.10 -1.24
CA GLY A 71 -5.78 -15.22 -2.37
C GLY A 71 -5.85 -13.75 -1.94
N LEU A 72 -5.50 -12.85 -2.85
CA LEU A 72 -5.59 -11.40 -2.65
C LEU A 72 -6.96 -10.86 -2.16
N PRO A 73 -8.12 -11.42 -2.52
CA PRO A 73 -9.41 -10.96 -2.01
C PRO A 73 -9.62 -11.20 -0.51
N GLU A 74 -8.93 -12.18 0.06
CA GLU A 74 -9.14 -12.66 1.41
C GLU A 74 -8.25 -11.94 2.42
N LYS A 75 -6.95 -11.86 2.13
CA LYS A 75 -5.96 -11.23 3.01
C LYS A 75 -4.72 -10.84 2.23
N PHE A 76 -4.18 -9.65 2.48
CA PHE A 76 -2.96 -9.17 1.82
C PHE A 76 -2.06 -8.36 2.75
N ALA A 77 -0.77 -8.40 2.47
CA ALA A 77 0.24 -7.52 3.03
C ALA A 77 0.38 -6.24 2.19
N ILE A 78 0.87 -5.17 2.81
CA ILE A 78 1.21 -3.92 2.12
C ILE A 78 2.72 -3.83 2.02
N LYS A 79 3.22 -3.59 0.81
CA LYS A 79 4.61 -3.21 0.59
C LYS A 79 4.66 -1.80 0.06
N TYR A 80 5.28 -0.91 0.82
CA TYR A 80 5.40 0.49 0.53
C TYR A 80 6.86 0.87 0.28
N PHE A 81 7.12 1.52 -0.85
CA PHE A 81 8.42 2.06 -1.22
C PHE A 81 8.37 3.57 -1.17
N VAL A 82 9.38 4.18 -0.57
CA VAL A 82 9.60 5.63 -0.55
C VAL A 82 11.08 5.95 -0.65
N GLY A 83 11.47 6.60 -1.75
CA GLY A 83 12.87 6.77 -2.11
C GLY A 83 13.59 5.41 -2.15
N GLN A 84 14.57 5.21 -1.28
CA GLN A 84 15.34 3.96 -1.14
C GLN A 84 14.87 3.08 0.02
N THR A 85 13.81 3.47 0.72
CA THR A 85 13.27 2.71 1.86
C THR A 85 12.09 1.87 1.41
N THR A 86 12.09 0.60 1.82
CA THR A 86 10.96 -0.30 1.70
C THR A 86 10.41 -0.58 3.08
N VAL A 87 9.10 -0.48 3.23
CA VAL A 87 8.35 -0.88 4.42
C VAL A 87 7.38 -1.96 4.02
N TRP A 88 7.42 -3.08 4.73
CA TRP A 88 6.49 -4.19 4.55
C TRP A 88 5.70 -4.41 5.83
N PHE A 89 4.38 -4.39 5.70
CA PHE A 89 3.44 -4.71 6.77
C PHE A 89 2.68 -5.98 6.40
N SER A 90 2.65 -6.95 7.32
CA SER A 90 1.85 -8.16 7.17
C SER A 90 0.80 -8.22 8.28
N PRO A 91 -0.48 -8.47 7.95
CA PRO A 91 -1.50 -8.74 8.97
C PRO A 91 -1.35 -10.10 9.68
N ASP A 92 -0.37 -10.92 9.31
CA ASP A 92 0.06 -12.08 10.13
C ASP A 92 1.05 -11.68 11.24
N ASP A 93 1.59 -10.45 11.15
CA ASP A 93 2.52 -9.87 12.12
C ASP A 93 2.14 -8.41 12.44
N PRO A 94 0.94 -8.19 13.01
CA PRO A 94 0.27 -6.88 13.02
C PRO A 94 0.95 -5.84 13.92
N GLU A 95 1.82 -6.27 14.84
CA GLU A 95 2.53 -5.38 15.76
C GLU A 95 3.84 -4.82 15.17
N TYR A 96 4.26 -5.32 14.01
CA TYR A 96 5.58 -5.04 13.44
C TYR A 96 5.50 -4.64 11.96
N VAL A 97 6.52 -3.92 11.53
CA VAL A 97 6.85 -3.76 10.11
C VAL A 97 8.28 -4.22 9.87
N VAL A 98 8.53 -4.68 8.65
CA VAL A 98 9.87 -4.98 8.18
C VAL A 98 10.32 -3.82 7.31
N VAL A 99 11.45 -3.22 7.68
CA VAL A 99 12.04 -2.07 7.00
C VAL A 99 13.37 -2.47 6.37
N ASN A 100 13.48 -2.24 5.08
CA ASN A 100 14.75 -2.29 4.36
C ASN A 100 15.10 -0.86 3.94
N SER A 101 16.24 -0.35 4.38
CA SER A 101 16.68 1.00 4.02
C SER A 101 18.21 1.04 3.91
N PRO A 102 18.79 2.00 3.17
CA PRO A 102 20.24 2.19 3.11
C PRO A 102 20.87 2.52 4.48
N PHE A 103 20.06 2.86 5.50
CA PHE A 103 20.51 3.10 6.86
C PHE A 103 20.55 1.83 7.71
N VAL A 104 20.14 0.68 7.17
CA VAL A 104 20.24 -0.63 7.83
C VAL A 104 21.53 -1.30 7.38
N THR A 105 22.41 -1.61 8.33
CA THR A 105 23.76 -2.14 8.04
C THR A 105 23.75 -3.60 7.65
N GLU A 106 22.75 -4.38 8.08
CA GLU A 106 22.58 -5.80 7.70
C GLU A 106 21.10 -6.17 7.57
N GLY A 107 20.73 -6.70 6.40
CA GLY A 107 19.45 -7.34 6.16
C GLY A 107 18.22 -6.45 6.33
N ASP A 108 17.08 -7.09 6.58
CA ASP A 108 15.81 -6.45 6.83
C ASP A 108 15.61 -6.22 8.34
N LEU A 109 15.21 -5.02 8.73
CA LEU A 109 15.01 -4.65 10.12
C LEU A 109 13.54 -4.80 10.52
N ARG A 110 13.24 -5.68 11.47
CA ARG A 110 11.89 -5.84 12.04
C ARG A 110 11.68 -4.87 13.19
N ILE A 111 10.73 -3.94 13.06
CA ILE A 111 10.51 -2.81 13.99
C ILE A 111 9.08 -2.87 14.56
N PRO A 112 8.89 -2.80 15.89
CA PRO A 112 7.57 -2.66 16.47
C PRO A 112 6.90 -1.35 16.05
N ILE A 113 5.63 -1.39 15.62
CA ILE A 113 4.87 -0.20 15.20
C ILE A 113 4.68 0.79 16.35
N LYS A 114 4.50 0.30 17.59
CA LYS A 114 4.46 1.16 18.79
C LYS A 114 5.71 2.03 18.97
N ASN A 115 6.85 1.63 18.39
CA ASN A 115 8.11 2.35 18.45
C ASN A 115 8.38 3.21 17.20
N LEU A 116 7.46 3.24 16.23
CA LEU A 116 7.57 3.99 14.98
C LEU A 116 6.90 5.36 15.11
N THR A 117 7.48 6.22 15.96
CA THR A 117 7.07 7.63 16.06
C THR A 117 8.12 8.57 15.46
N LEU A 118 7.60 9.66 14.87
CA LEU A 118 8.22 10.80 14.15
C LEU A 118 9.72 11.10 14.35
N ASN A 119 10.25 10.95 15.57
CA ASN A 119 11.54 11.52 15.96
C ASN A 119 12.59 10.49 16.39
N GLN A 120 12.24 9.21 16.45
CA GLN A 120 13.08 8.21 17.13
C GLN A 120 13.62 7.12 16.21
N ASN A 121 13.13 7.00 14.97
CA ASN A 121 13.58 5.96 14.06
C ASN A 121 14.45 6.50 12.92
N GLN A 122 15.76 6.36 13.07
CA GLN A 122 16.76 6.75 12.06
C GLN A 122 16.68 5.94 10.75
N HIS A 123 15.92 4.84 10.72
CA HIS A 123 15.79 3.95 9.56
C HIS A 123 14.56 4.27 8.70
N LEU A 124 13.72 5.23 9.11
CA LEU A 124 12.60 5.74 8.31
C LEU A 124 12.86 7.14 7.78
N THR A 125 12.12 7.49 6.72
CA THR A 125 12.15 8.84 6.18
C THR A 125 11.33 9.79 7.07
N LYS A 126 11.83 11.00 7.34
CA LYS A 126 11.25 11.92 8.35
C LYS A 126 9.79 12.33 8.10
N HIS A 127 9.32 12.22 6.86
CA HIS A 127 7.93 12.54 6.48
C HIS A 127 7.01 11.31 6.44
N LEU A 128 7.51 10.12 6.79
CA LEU A 128 6.73 8.89 6.84
C LEU A 128 6.33 8.56 8.28
N TRP A 129 5.04 8.34 8.49
CA TRP A 129 4.45 8.00 9.79
C TRP A 129 3.65 6.72 9.66
N ILE A 130 3.87 5.78 10.58
CA ILE A 130 3.19 4.49 10.61
C ILE A 130 2.71 4.24 12.02
N HIS A 131 1.43 4.00 12.20
CA HIS A 131 0.88 3.64 13.50
C HIS A 131 -0.35 2.74 13.36
N ILE A 132 -0.69 2.04 14.44
CA ILE A 132 -1.96 1.35 14.60
C ILE A 132 -2.85 2.23 15.49
N THR A 133 -4.07 2.47 15.05
CA THR A 133 -5.10 3.18 15.81
C THR A 133 -5.72 2.27 16.89
N PRO A 134 -6.43 2.80 17.89
CA PRO A 134 -7.16 1.98 18.88
C PRO A 134 -8.17 1.01 18.25
N GLU A 135 -8.64 1.28 17.04
CA GLU A 135 -9.59 0.46 16.27
C GLU A 135 -8.89 -0.59 15.39
N ASP A 136 -7.62 -0.88 15.65
CA ASP A 136 -6.78 -1.82 14.88
C ASP A 136 -6.65 -1.46 13.38
N ILE A 137 -6.72 -0.17 13.05
CA ILE A 137 -6.44 0.31 11.69
C ILE A 137 -4.98 0.70 11.58
N LEU A 138 -4.27 0.10 10.62
CA LEU A 138 -2.94 0.58 10.22
C LEU A 138 -3.10 1.86 9.41
N GLU A 139 -2.44 2.91 9.87
CA GLU A 139 -2.30 4.15 9.12
C GLU A 139 -0.85 4.38 8.71
N ILE A 140 -0.61 4.48 7.39
CA ILE A 140 0.63 4.96 6.81
C ILE A 140 0.36 6.36 6.28
N LYS A 141 1.10 7.37 6.72
CA LYS A 141 0.97 8.77 6.26
C LYS A 141 2.30 9.25 5.71
N ASP A 142 2.29 9.85 4.54
CA ASP A 142 3.48 10.45 3.93
C ASP A 142 3.22 11.95 3.67
N GLY A 143 3.89 12.81 4.43
CA GLY A 143 3.69 14.26 4.35
C GLY A 143 3.97 14.90 2.98
N ILE A 144 4.55 14.15 2.02
CA ILE A 144 4.90 14.61 0.67
C ILE A 144 3.96 14.02 -0.39
N PHE A 145 3.72 12.69 -0.37
CA PHE A 145 3.12 12.00 -1.53
C PHE A 145 1.65 11.63 -1.37
N PHE A 146 1.20 11.26 -0.17
CA PHE A 146 -0.19 10.87 0.08
C PHE A 146 -0.66 11.25 1.47
N LYS A 147 -1.94 11.58 1.57
CA LYS A 147 -2.51 12.00 2.86
C LYS A 147 -2.59 10.83 3.82
N GLY A 148 -2.84 9.63 3.31
CA GLY A 148 -2.74 8.40 4.08
C GLY A 148 -3.14 7.14 3.30
N ILE A 149 -2.63 6.01 3.77
CA ILE A 149 -3.17 4.66 3.54
C ILE A 149 -3.75 4.21 4.87
N GLN A 150 -5.00 3.77 4.86
CA GLN A 150 -5.69 3.14 5.98
C GLN A 150 -5.97 1.69 5.61
N PHE A 151 -5.67 0.76 6.52
CA PHE A 151 -5.86 -0.67 6.29
C PHE A 151 -6.39 -1.36 7.53
N ASP A 152 -7.50 -2.10 7.37
CA ASP A 152 -8.16 -2.85 8.44
C ASP A 152 -7.45 -4.17 8.83
N GLN A 153 -6.25 -4.38 8.29
CA GLN A 153 -5.44 -5.59 8.49
C GLN A 153 -6.11 -6.88 7.98
N LYS A 154 -7.12 -6.77 7.12
CA LYS A 154 -7.80 -7.89 6.50
C LYS A 154 -7.80 -7.68 4.99
N ASN A 155 -8.83 -7.01 4.49
CA ASN A 155 -9.08 -6.87 3.06
C ASN A 155 -9.71 -5.52 2.67
N LEU A 156 -9.74 -4.56 3.60
CA LEU A 156 -10.23 -3.23 3.38
C LEU A 156 -9.09 -2.22 3.49
N LEU A 157 -8.68 -1.69 2.35
CA LEU A 157 -7.63 -0.68 2.24
C LEU A 157 -8.19 0.56 1.56
N GLN A 158 -7.82 1.72 2.04
CA GLN A 158 -8.11 3.00 1.41
C GLN A 158 -6.85 3.84 1.33
N MET A 159 -6.66 4.50 0.19
CA MET A 159 -5.54 5.40 -0.06
C MET A 159 -6.07 6.72 -0.60
N SER A 160 -5.66 7.83 0.02
CA SER A 160 -5.95 9.18 -0.48
C SER A 160 -4.68 9.91 -0.80
N THR A 161 -4.76 10.72 -1.84
CA THR A 161 -3.66 11.55 -2.27
C THR A 161 -3.91 13.02 -1.92
N SER A 162 -2.84 13.76 -1.66
CA SER A 162 -2.92 15.15 -1.18
C SER A 162 -3.05 16.19 -2.30
N PHE A 163 -2.93 15.81 -3.58
CA PHE A 163 -2.85 16.73 -4.73
C PHE A 163 -3.48 16.14 -6.01
N ASN A 164 -3.77 16.97 -7.02
CA ASN A 164 -4.28 16.54 -8.33
C ASN A 164 -3.22 15.71 -9.10
N LEU A 165 -3.24 14.39 -8.95
CA LEU A 165 -2.22 13.45 -9.42
C LEU A 165 -2.58 12.66 -10.68
N LYS A 166 -3.69 12.98 -11.36
CA LYS A 166 -4.15 12.25 -12.56
C LYS A 166 -3.07 12.05 -13.63
N SER A 167 -2.07 12.95 -13.71
CA SER A 167 -0.98 12.88 -14.69
C SER A 167 0.34 12.28 -14.19
N LYS A 168 0.44 11.91 -12.91
CA LYS A 168 1.72 11.52 -12.28
C LYS A 168 1.69 10.17 -11.59
N VAL A 169 0.51 9.67 -11.22
CA VAL A 169 0.37 8.36 -10.59
C VAL A 169 -0.03 7.33 -11.64
N CYS A 170 0.64 6.19 -11.64
CA CYS A 170 0.22 5.01 -12.40
C CYS A 170 0.07 3.80 -11.48
N GLY A 171 -0.55 2.73 -11.97
CA GLY A 171 -0.92 1.56 -11.17
C GLY A 171 -2.41 1.25 -11.28
N LEU A 172 -2.88 0.24 -10.56
CA LEU A 172 -4.29 -0.14 -10.58
C LEU A 172 -5.24 0.97 -10.12
N CYS A 173 -4.80 1.89 -9.25
CA CYS A 173 -5.60 3.04 -8.82
C CYS A 173 -5.74 4.15 -9.88
N ASN A 174 -4.91 4.14 -10.93
CA ASN A 174 -4.99 5.05 -12.07
C ASN A 174 -4.48 4.31 -13.33
N PRO A 175 -5.26 3.33 -13.82
CA PRO A 175 -4.78 2.46 -14.89
C PRO A 175 -4.69 3.24 -16.19
N GLU A 176 -3.63 2.99 -16.96
CA GLU A 176 -3.51 3.59 -18.30
C GLU A 176 -4.51 2.91 -19.24
N SER A 177 -5.13 3.67 -20.13
CA SER A 177 -6.19 3.19 -21.03
C SER A 177 -5.79 2.01 -21.94
N LYS A 178 -4.49 1.76 -22.11
CA LYS A 178 -3.94 0.65 -22.93
C LYS A 178 -3.20 -0.42 -22.13
N SER A 179 -3.10 -0.27 -20.81
CA SER A 179 -2.40 -1.24 -19.96
C SER A 179 -3.22 -2.52 -19.79
N SER A 180 -2.59 -3.67 -19.97
CA SER A 180 -3.19 -4.94 -19.55
C SER A 180 -3.04 -5.10 -18.04
N THR A 181 -3.95 -5.85 -17.42
CA THR A 181 -3.91 -6.21 -16.00
C THR A 181 -2.61 -6.90 -15.58
N GLU A 182 -1.99 -7.69 -16.47
CA GLU A 182 -0.67 -8.30 -16.26
C GLU A 182 0.46 -7.27 -16.09
N SER A 183 0.29 -6.06 -16.62
CA SER A 183 1.30 -4.97 -16.54
C SER A 183 1.53 -4.49 -15.11
N TYR A 184 0.62 -4.83 -14.18
CA TYR A 184 0.67 -4.40 -12.79
C TYR A 184 1.16 -5.49 -11.83
N SER A 185 1.56 -6.66 -12.34
CA SER A 185 2.01 -7.78 -11.50
C SER A 185 3.54 -7.82 -11.41
N TYR A 186 4.08 -7.78 -10.19
CA TYR A 186 5.51 -7.70 -9.92
C TYR A 186 5.95 -8.82 -9.00
N CYS A 187 6.83 -9.69 -9.51
CA CYS A 187 7.39 -10.79 -8.74
C CYS A 187 8.78 -10.37 -8.25
N PHE A 188 8.88 -9.97 -6.98
CA PHE A 188 10.16 -9.64 -6.37
C PHE A 188 11.07 -10.88 -6.37
N LYS A 189 12.34 -10.71 -6.72
CA LYS A 189 13.32 -11.77 -6.54
C LYS A 189 13.55 -11.92 -5.03
N SER A 190 13.32 -13.14 -4.54
CA SER A 190 13.72 -13.63 -3.21
C SER A 190 15.24 -13.72 -3.12
#